data_AF-A0A651HTE2-F1
#
_entry.id   AF-A0A651HTE2-F1
#
_cell.length_a   1.000
_cell.length_b   1.000
_cell.length_c   1.000
_cell.angle_alpha   90.00
_cell.angle_beta   90.00
_cell.angle_gamma   90.00
#
_symmetry.space_group_name_H-M   'P 1'
#
loop_
_entity.id
_entity.type
_entity.pdbx_description
1 polymer ?
#
loop_
_entity_poly.entity_id
_entity_poly.type
_entity_poly.pdbx_seq_one_letter_code
_entity_poly.pdbx_strand_id
1 'polypeptide(L)'
;MSRSLNKVMLIGNVGSDPEIRSTGSGLRIGKISLATNRSFQDRSGQQQERTEWHRLTFFGRLAEIVEQYVKKGDRLYVEGRIEYSQSEDDKGNVRYFTDIVVGEMVMLGQGGAPGGSAGGGFSGGGSRSGGDFGGGSSRSGPDISEPDDDLPF
;
A
#
# COMPACT_ATOMS: atom_id res chain seq x y z
N MET A 1 28.23 24.25 9.59
CA MET A 1 27.23 23.18 9.67
C MET A 1 26.28 23.33 8.50
N SER A 2 26.25 22.38 7.56
CA SER A 2 25.33 22.43 6.43
C SER A 2 23.90 22.15 6.90
N ARG A 3 22.97 23.05 6.56
CA ARG A 3 21.55 22.97 6.89
C ARG A 3 20.75 22.61 5.64
N SER A 4 20.73 21.34 5.27
CA SER A 4 19.80 20.85 4.24
C SER A 4 19.13 19.57 4.71
N LEU A 5 17.87 19.39 4.31
CA LEU A 5 17.08 18.19 4.58
C LEU A 5 16.78 17.52 3.25
N ASN A 6 17.18 16.26 3.11
CA ASN A 6 16.75 15.39 2.03
C ASN A 6 16.13 14.15 2.68
N LYS A 7 14.80 14.09 2.65
CA LYS A 7 14.01 13.03 3.27
C LYS A 7 12.83 12.69 2.36
N VAL A 8 12.67 11.40 2.09
CA VAL A 8 11.57 10.82 1.32
C VAL A 8 10.88 9.81 2.20
N MET A 9 9.55 9.87 2.25
CA MET A 9 8.71 8.89 2.95
C MET A 9 7.66 8.41 1.94
N LEU A 10 7.58 7.11 1.71
CA LEU A 10 6.64 6.52 0.77
C LEU A 10 5.91 5.35 1.41
N ILE A 11 4.65 5.19 1.04
CA ILE A 11 3.89 3.96 1.25
C ILE A 11 3.37 3.52 -0.10
N GLY A 12 3.69 2.29 -0.49
CA GLY A 12 3.33 1.78 -1.80
C GLY A 12 3.41 0.27 -1.91
N ASN A 13 3.22 -0.24 -3.12
CA ASN A 13 3.27 -1.66 -3.42
C ASN A 13 4.48 -1.99 -4.29
N VAL A 14 5.12 -3.12 -4.01
CA VAL A 14 6.28 -3.59 -4.76
C VAL A 14 5.84 -4.08 -6.15
N GLY A 15 6.44 -3.53 -7.21
CA GLY A 15 6.06 -3.83 -8.60
C GLY A 15 6.61 -5.14 -9.16
N SER A 16 7.78 -5.55 -8.67
CA SER A 16 8.53 -6.73 -9.13
C SER A 16 9.29 -7.35 -7.98
N ASP A 17 9.65 -8.63 -8.11
CA ASP A 17 10.49 -9.28 -7.11
C ASP A 17 11.84 -8.55 -6.96
N PRO A 18 12.44 -8.54 -5.75
CA PRO A 18 13.66 -7.80 -5.53
C PRO A 18 14.85 -8.29 -6.36
N GLU A 19 15.57 -7.35 -6.97
CA GLU A 19 16.84 -7.62 -7.64
C GLU A 19 18.00 -7.45 -6.65
N ILE A 20 18.73 -8.53 -6.36
CA ILE A 20 19.89 -8.50 -5.46
C ILE A 20 21.19 -8.62 -6.25
N ARG A 21 22.15 -7.75 -5.93
CA ARG A 21 23.50 -7.77 -6.48
C ARG A 21 24.51 -7.66 -5.35
N SER A 22 25.61 -8.39 -5.45
CA SER A 22 26.75 -8.26 -4.55
C SER A 22 27.87 -7.51 -5.26
N THR A 23 28.45 -6.51 -4.60
CA THR A 23 29.66 -5.84 -5.10
C THR A 23 30.88 -6.73 -4.89
N GLY A 24 31.99 -6.42 -5.58
CA GLY A 24 33.27 -7.11 -5.38
C GLY A 24 33.84 -6.97 -3.95
N SER A 25 33.35 -5.99 -3.18
CA SER A 25 33.67 -5.81 -1.75
C SER A 25 32.78 -6.62 -0.81
N GLY A 26 31.82 -7.41 -1.33
CA GLY A 26 30.89 -8.21 -0.55
C GLY A 26 29.66 -7.44 -0.03
N LEU A 27 29.49 -6.17 -0.39
CA LEU A 27 28.30 -5.40 -0.02
C LEU A 27 27.09 -5.86 -0.86
N ARG A 28 26.02 -6.27 -0.20
CA ARG A 28 24.74 -6.56 -0.85
C ARG A 28 23.98 -5.28 -1.17
N ILE A 29 23.45 -5.21 -2.39
CA ILE A 29 22.63 -4.12 -2.90
C ILE A 29 21.33 -4.75 -3.38
N GLY A 30 20.21 -4.29 -2.85
CA GLY A 30 18.86 -4.66 -3.28
C GLY A 30 18.21 -3.52 -4.05
N LYS A 31 17.51 -3.82 -5.14
CA LYS A 31 16.74 -2.85 -5.91
C LYS A 31 15.31 -3.35 -6.09
N ILE A 32 14.34 -2.48 -5.81
CA ILE A 32 12.92 -2.74 -6.07
C ILE A 32 12.27 -1.53 -6.73
N SER A 33 11.17 -1.78 -7.42
CA SER A 33 10.25 -0.74 -7.90
C SER A 33 9.06 -0.64 -6.95
N LEU A 34 8.71 0.57 -6.52
CA LEU A 34 7.56 0.83 -5.65
C LEU A 34 6.53 1.72 -6.38
N ALA A 35 5.31 1.22 -6.50
CA ALA A 35 4.17 1.97 -7.02
C ALA A 35 3.51 2.79 -5.91
N THR A 36 3.23 4.06 -6.18
CA THR A 36 2.28 4.88 -5.40
C THR A 36 1.19 5.42 -6.31
N ASN A 37 -0.06 5.32 -5.88
CA ASN A 37 -1.22 5.68 -6.69
C ASN A 37 -1.84 6.98 -6.16
N ARG A 38 -2.29 7.83 -7.06
CA ARG A 38 -3.08 9.04 -6.77
C ARG A 38 -4.34 9.02 -7.63
N SER A 39 -5.50 9.09 -6.98
CA SER A 39 -6.78 9.38 -7.64
C SER A 39 -7.05 10.88 -7.61
N PHE A 40 -7.47 11.45 -8.72
CA PHE A 40 -7.85 12.86 -8.83
C PHE A 40 -8.92 13.05 -9.91
N GLN A 41 -9.71 14.12 -9.80
CA GLN A 41 -10.68 14.49 -10.82
C GLN A 41 -10.04 15.44 -11.84
N ASP A 42 -10.24 15.16 -13.13
CA ASP A 42 -9.77 16.05 -14.19
C ASP A 42 -10.75 17.21 -14.47
N ARG A 43 -10.37 18.12 -15.37
CA ARG A 43 -11.20 19.29 -15.73
C ARG A 43 -12.52 18.93 -16.42
N SER A 44 -12.66 17.70 -16.91
CA SER A 44 -13.90 17.18 -17.51
C SER A 44 -14.82 16.51 -16.49
N GLY A 45 -14.42 16.46 -15.22
CA GLY A 45 -15.17 15.82 -14.15
C GLY A 45 -14.96 14.31 -14.04
N GLN A 46 -14.08 13.72 -14.85
CA GLN A 46 -13.79 12.27 -14.78
C GLN A 46 -12.76 11.98 -13.69
N GLN A 47 -12.95 10.87 -12.97
CA GLN A 47 -11.93 10.35 -12.06
C GLN A 47 -10.80 9.71 -12.87
N GLN A 48 -9.58 10.12 -12.57
CA GLN A 48 -8.35 9.60 -13.15
C GLN A 48 -7.48 9.00 -12.05
N GLU A 49 -6.85 7.87 -12.35
CA GLU A 49 -5.85 7.25 -11.49
C GLU A 49 -4.47 7.38 -12.14
N ARG A 50 -3.49 7.84 -11.36
CA ARG A 50 -2.11 7.94 -11.81
C ARG A 50 -1.20 7.19 -10.85
N THR A 51 -0.39 6.31 -11.43
CA THR A 51 0.62 5.53 -10.71
C THR A 51 1.99 6.10 -10.99
N GLU A 52 2.71 6.44 -9.92
CA GLU A 52 4.11 6.85 -9.96
C GLU A 52 5.00 5.70 -9.51
N TRP A 53 6.09 5.47 -10.25
CA TRP A 53 7.03 4.38 -10.00
C TRP A 53 8.33 4.91 -9.43
N HIS A 54 8.71 4.39 -8.27
CA HIS A 54 9.87 4.82 -7.51
C HIS A 54 10.91 3.72 -7.50
N ARG A 55 12.16 4.08 -7.82
CA ARG A 55 13.29 3.15 -7.73
C ARG A 55 13.90 3.23 -6.35
N LEU A 56 13.81 2.15 -5.58
CA LEU A 56 14.38 2.08 -4.25
C LEU A 56 15.66 1.26 -4.27
N THR A 57 16.70 1.75 -3.61
CA THR A 57 17.97 1.04 -3.42
C THR A 57 18.20 0.81 -1.93
N PHE A 58 18.46 -0.45 -1.58
CA PHE A 58 18.73 -0.94 -0.22
C PHE A 58 20.16 -1.43 -0.16
N PHE A 59 20.84 -1.20 0.95
CA PHE A 59 22.24 -1.61 1.15
C PHE A 59 22.37 -2.52 2.38
N GLY A 60 23.35 -3.44 2.31
CA GLY A 60 23.73 -4.30 3.43
C GLY A 60 22.55 -5.08 4.01
N ARG A 61 22.33 -4.96 5.31
CA ARG A 61 21.28 -5.70 6.03
C ARG A 61 19.87 -5.43 5.49
N LEU A 62 19.58 -4.22 5.01
CA LEU A 62 18.29 -3.94 4.40
C LEU A 62 18.10 -4.71 3.09
N ALA A 63 19.16 -4.87 2.29
CA ALA A 63 19.11 -5.68 1.08
C ALA A 63 18.83 -7.16 1.40
N GLU A 64 19.43 -7.69 2.47
CA GLU A 64 19.18 -9.06 2.95
C GLU A 64 17.73 -9.25 3.42
N ILE A 65 17.19 -8.28 4.17
CA ILE A 65 15.79 -8.31 4.60
C ILE A 65 14.84 -8.28 3.40
N VAL A 66 15.12 -7.41 2.43
CA VAL A 66 14.32 -7.31 1.21
C VAL A 66 14.36 -8.63 0.43
N GLU A 67 15.53 -9.24 0.26
CA GLU A 67 15.67 -10.54 -0.41
C GLU A 67 14.89 -11.67 0.28
N GLN A 68 14.91 -11.69 1.61
CA GLN A 68 14.32 -12.78 2.39
C GLN A 68 12.80 -12.66 2.52
N TYR A 69 12.28 -11.44 2.66
CA TYR A 69 10.91 -11.21 3.12
C TYR A 69 10.03 -10.43 2.15
N VAL A 70 10.60 -9.72 1.18
CA VAL A 70 9.83 -8.89 0.26
C VAL A 70 9.62 -9.61 -1.07
N LYS A 71 8.37 -9.59 -1.54
CA LYS A 71 7.95 -10.14 -2.83
C LYS A 71 7.16 -9.11 -3.62
N LYS A 72 6.97 -9.37 -4.91
CA LYS A 72 6.05 -8.60 -5.73
C LYS A 72 4.66 -8.51 -5.08
N GLY A 73 4.11 -7.30 -5.02
CA GLY A 73 2.79 -6.99 -4.47
C GLY A 73 2.79 -6.55 -3.01
N ASP A 74 3.86 -6.84 -2.27
CA ASP A 74 3.96 -6.48 -0.86
C ASP A 74 3.83 -4.98 -0.66
N ARG A 75 3.17 -4.58 0.43
CA ARG A 75 3.00 -3.19 0.78
C ARG A 75 4.09 -2.77 1.75
N LEU A 76 4.81 -1.70 1.43
CA LEU A 76 5.94 -1.22 2.23
C LEU A 76 5.74 0.24 2.60
N TYR A 77 6.12 0.59 3.83
CA TYR A 77 6.56 1.92 4.20
C TYR A 77 8.07 2.00 4.06
N VAL A 78 8.59 3.08 3.47
CA VAL A 78 10.03 3.32 3.36
C VAL A 78 10.36 4.77 3.69
N GLU A 79 11.50 4.96 4.36
CA GLU A 79 12.13 6.26 4.56
C GLU A 79 13.53 6.25 3.96
N GLY A 80 13.89 7.32 3.26
CA GLY A 80 15.18 7.44 2.62
C GLY A 80 15.50 8.85 2.17
N ARG A 81 16.43 8.94 1.20
CA ARG A 81 16.85 10.19 0.57
C ARG A 81 16.91 10.02 -0.94
N ILE A 82 16.69 11.10 -1.67
CA ILE A 82 16.88 11.11 -3.14
C ILE A 82 18.36 11.16 -3.45
N GLU A 83 18.81 10.32 -4.37
CA GLU A 83 20.13 10.35 -4.95
C GLU A 83 20.00 10.34 -6.48
N TYR A 84 20.64 11.30 -7.13
CA TYR A 84 20.71 11.36 -8.58
C TYR A 84 22.00 10.70 -9.04
N SER A 85 21.91 9.77 -9.97
CA SER A 85 23.07 9.16 -10.61
C SER A 85 23.01 9.34 -12.12
N GLN A 86 24.16 9.23 -12.78
CA GLN A 86 24.26 9.27 -14.23
C GLN A 86 25.03 8.06 -14.74
N SER A 87 24.61 7.51 -15.88
CA SER A 87 25.37 6.49 -16.60
C SER A 87 25.41 6.83 -18.07
N GLU A 88 26.53 6.55 -18.73
CA GLU A 88 26.68 6.67 -20.17
C GLU A 88 26.28 5.34 -20.83
N ASP A 89 25.55 5.39 -21.95
CA ASP A 89 25.32 4.21 -22.78
C ASP A 89 26.46 3.97 -23.77
N ASP A 90 26.49 2.80 -24.42
CA ASP A 90 27.54 2.40 -25.36
C ASP A 90 27.71 3.37 -26.56
N LYS A 91 26.76 4.29 -26.76
CA LYS A 91 26.76 5.29 -27.83
C LYS A 91 27.17 6.68 -27.33
N GLY A 92 27.54 6.82 -26.06
CA GLY A 92 27.97 8.07 -25.46
C GLY A 92 26.86 8.96 -24.89
N ASN A 93 25.61 8.48 -24.80
CA ASN A 93 24.52 9.30 -24.28
C ASN A 93 24.44 9.19 -22.75
N VAL A 94 24.43 10.34 -22.07
CA VAL A 94 24.26 10.41 -20.61
C VAL A 94 22.79 10.19 -20.23
N ARG A 95 22.54 9.21 -19.37
CA ARG A 95 21.23 8.92 -18.78
C ARG A 95 21.24 9.27 -17.31
N TYR A 96 20.21 9.98 -16.87
CA TYR A 96 20.02 10.33 -15.46
C TYR A 96 19.05 9.37 -14.80
N PHE A 97 19.37 8.97 -13.58
CA PHE A 97 18.53 8.14 -12.73
C PHE A 97 18.25 8.87 -11.43
N THR A 98 17.02 8.72 -10.95
CA THR A 98 16.61 9.18 -9.62
C THR A 98 16.35 7.95 -8.78
N ASP A 99 17.20 7.72 -7.80
CA ASP A 99 17.10 6.61 -6.86
C ASP A 99 16.70 7.14 -5.49
N ILE A 100 15.93 6.36 -4.74
CA ILE A 100 15.69 6.61 -3.32
C ILE A 100 16.54 5.61 -2.55
N VAL A 101 17.57 6.10 -1.88
CA VAL A 101 18.41 5.30 -0.99
C VAL A 101 17.68 5.16 0.33
N VAL A 102 17.22 3.94 0.61
CA VAL A 102 16.39 3.63 1.77
C VAL A 102 17.26 3.46 3.01
N GLY A 103 16.92 4.18 4.07
CA GLY A 103 17.53 4.05 5.40
C GLY A 103 16.68 3.23 6.37
N GLU A 104 15.35 3.26 6.20
CA GLU A 104 14.42 2.51 7.04
C GLU A 104 13.27 1.96 6.20
N MET A 105 12.78 0.77 6.56
CA MET A 105 11.59 0.19 5.94
C MET A 105 10.75 -0.57 6.96
N VAL A 106 9.45 -0.61 6.70
CA VAL A 106 8.49 -1.42 7.44
C VAL A 106 7.62 -2.16 6.43
N MET A 107 7.56 -3.48 6.56
CA MET A 107 6.60 -4.29 5.80
C MET A 107 5.22 -4.08 6.42
N LEU A 108 4.30 -3.57 5.61
CA LEU A 108 2.91 -3.41 5.99
C LEU A 108 2.22 -4.67 5.49
N GLY A 109 1.86 -5.57 6.43
CA GLY A 109 1.17 -6.81 6.09
C GLY A 109 0.00 -6.53 5.15
N GLN A 110 -0.23 -7.44 4.19
CA GLN A 110 -1.44 -7.40 3.38
C GLN A 110 -2.61 -7.48 4.37
N GLY A 111 -3.50 -6.48 4.36
CA GLY A 111 -4.65 -6.41 5.25
C GLY A 111 -5.61 -7.57 5.01
N GLY A 112 -5.22 -8.76 5.47
CA GLY A 112 -6.09 -9.87 5.75
C GLY A 112 -6.19 -9.95 7.26
N ALA A 113 -7.38 -9.69 7.79
CA ALA A 113 -7.79 -10.39 8.99
C ALA A 113 -7.39 -11.88 8.82
N PRO A 114 -6.91 -12.56 9.87
CA PRO A 114 -6.68 -14.00 9.77
C PRO A 114 -8.02 -14.64 9.41
N GLY A 115 -8.22 -14.90 8.12
CA GLY A 115 -9.30 -15.71 7.60
C GLY A 115 -8.99 -17.11 8.09
N GLY A 116 -9.45 -17.40 9.30
CA GLY A 116 -9.39 -18.72 9.87
C GLY A 116 -9.99 -19.70 8.88
N SER A 117 -9.14 -20.52 8.27
CA SER A 117 -9.54 -21.84 7.83
C SER A 117 -9.94 -22.64 9.06
N ALA A 118 -11.15 -22.43 9.54
CA ALA A 118 -11.86 -23.38 10.38
C ALA A 118 -12.79 -24.15 9.44
N GLY A 119 -12.28 -25.28 8.94
CA GLY A 119 -13.12 -26.33 8.40
C GLY A 119 -14.19 -26.73 9.42
N GLY A 120 -15.40 -26.98 8.94
CA GLY A 120 -16.53 -27.38 9.77
C GLY A 120 -17.79 -27.48 8.94
N GLY A 121 -17.85 -28.49 8.08
CA GLY A 121 -19.11 -28.89 7.46
C GLY A 121 -20.07 -29.40 8.53
N PHE A 122 -21.24 -28.78 8.64
CA PHE A 122 -22.41 -29.38 9.27
C PHE A 122 -23.60 -29.17 8.34
N SER A 123 -23.82 -30.16 7.49
CA SER A 123 -25.13 -30.45 6.92
C SER A 123 -26.04 -30.99 8.02
N GLY A 124 -27.19 -30.34 8.22
CA GLY A 124 -28.30 -30.84 9.02
C GLY A 124 -29.36 -29.75 9.00
N GLY A 125 -30.48 -29.89 8.31
CA GLY A 125 -31.45 -30.97 8.41
C GLY A 125 -32.77 -30.27 8.71
N GLY A 126 -33.70 -30.27 7.74
CA GLY A 126 -34.88 -29.43 7.79
C GLY A 126 -35.85 -29.77 8.92
N SER A 127 -36.70 -28.78 9.24
CA SER A 127 -38.09 -29.03 9.63
C SER A 127 -38.91 -27.78 9.35
N ARG A 128 -39.87 -27.95 8.44
CA ARG A 128 -40.95 -27.01 8.14
C ARG A 128 -42.08 -27.31 9.12
N SER A 129 -42.60 -26.28 9.78
CA SER A 129 -43.92 -26.23 10.41
C SER A 129 -44.23 -24.73 10.55
N GLY A 130 -45.19 -24.12 9.88
CA GLY A 130 -46.61 -24.50 9.83
C GLY A 130 -47.34 -23.63 10.85
N GLY A 131 -47.88 -22.48 10.42
CA GLY A 131 -48.58 -21.55 11.32
C GLY A 131 -49.02 -20.25 10.65
N ASP A 132 -50.18 -20.31 10.01
CA ASP A 132 -50.96 -19.24 9.40
C ASP A 132 -51.62 -18.37 10.48
N PHE A 133 -51.37 -17.05 10.51
CA PHE A 133 -52.25 -16.08 11.18
C PHE A 133 -52.15 -14.70 10.51
N GLY A 134 -53.18 -14.36 9.73
CA GLY A 134 -53.48 -12.99 9.33
C GLY A 134 -54.08 -12.16 10.48
N GLY A 135 -53.90 -10.85 10.42
CA GLY A 135 -54.57 -9.90 11.31
C GLY A 135 -53.80 -8.59 11.46
N GLY A 136 -54.22 -7.57 10.72
CA GLY A 136 -53.64 -6.23 10.80
C GLY A 136 -53.95 -5.50 12.12
N SER A 137 -53.06 -4.59 12.50
CA SER A 137 -53.43 -3.36 13.21
C SER A 137 -52.24 -2.40 13.22
N SER A 138 -52.51 -1.20 12.74
CA SER A 138 -51.71 0.00 12.78
C SER A 138 -51.27 0.32 14.21
N ARG A 139 -49.97 0.53 14.44
CA ARG A 139 -49.50 1.30 15.61
C ARG A 139 -48.33 2.19 15.22
N SER A 140 -48.62 3.48 15.29
CA SER A 140 -47.72 4.62 15.25
C SER A 140 -46.63 4.53 16.33
N GLY A 141 -45.42 4.90 15.97
CA GLY A 141 -44.29 5.18 16.86
C GLY A 141 -43.41 6.24 16.21
N PRO A 142 -42.80 7.15 16.98
CA PRO A 142 -42.76 8.56 16.63
C PRO A 142 -41.60 8.99 15.73
N ASP A 143 -41.91 9.99 14.92
CA ASP A 143 -41.03 10.89 14.18
C ASP A 143 -40.18 11.68 15.18
N ILE A 144 -38.86 11.48 15.13
CA ILE A 144 -37.88 12.28 15.87
C ILE A 144 -37.15 13.13 14.83
N SER A 145 -37.88 14.08 14.28
CA SER A 145 -37.32 15.28 13.67
C SER A 145 -37.09 16.28 14.80
N GLU A 146 -35.88 16.30 15.35
CA GLU A 146 -35.40 17.43 16.14
C GLU A 146 -34.22 18.12 15.43
N PRO A 147 -34.25 19.46 15.38
CA PRO A 147 -33.35 20.29 14.57
C PRO A 147 -31.97 20.45 15.23
N ASP A 148 -30.92 20.33 14.43
CA ASP A 148 -29.58 20.80 14.77
C ASP A 148 -29.55 22.35 14.76
N ASP A 149 -30.12 22.96 15.80
CA ASP A 149 -29.99 24.39 16.11
C ASP A 149 -29.10 24.58 17.35
N ASP A 150 -28.13 25.49 17.21
CA ASP A 150 -27.33 26.14 18.25
C ASP A 150 -26.18 25.36 18.94
N LEU A 151 -25.03 25.29 18.26
CA LEU A 151 -23.71 25.24 18.92
C LEU A 151 -23.15 26.67 19.09
N PRO A 152 -23.10 27.24 20.31
CA PRO A 152 -22.32 28.44 20.56
C PRO A 152 -20.81 28.13 20.61
N PHE A 153 -20.03 29.08 20.08
CA PHE A 153 -18.57 29.12 19.99
C PHE A 153 -17.83 28.92 21.32
#